data_AF-A0A7J0FM15-F1
#
_entry.id   AF-A0A7J0FM15-F1
#
_cell.length_a   1.000
_cell.length_b   1.000
_cell.length_c   1.000
_cell.angle_alpha   90.00
_cell.angle_beta   90.00
_cell.angle_gamma   90.00
#
_symmetry.space_group_name_H-M   'P 1'
#
loop_
_entity.id
_entity.type
_entity.pdbx_description
1 polymer ?
#
loop_
_entity_poly.entity_id
_entity_poly.type
_entity_poly.pdbx_seq_one_letter_code
_entity_poly.pdbx_strand_id
1 'polypeptide(L)' 'MTSTVDMKDESRGRPVQKAKIEIVLGKTEKFDELMAAAAEARELREAEEQS' A
#
# COMPACT_ATOMS: atom_id res chain seq x y z
N MET A 1 -7.32 10.84 -4.48
CA MET A 1 -8.17 12.00 -4.14
C MET A 1 -7.88 12.41 -2.70
N THR A 2 -7.73 13.70 -2.43
CA THR A 2 -7.56 14.22 -1.07
C THR A 2 -8.78 15.04 -0.68
N SER A 3 -9.28 14.84 0.54
CA SER A 3 -10.43 15.56 1.10
C SER A 3 -10.16 15.88 2.57
N THR A 4 -11.04 16.66 3.19
CA THR A 4 -11.07 16.82 4.64
C THR A 4 -12.32 16.15 5.20
N VAL A 5 -12.19 15.52 6.37
CA VAL A 5 -13.29 14.87 7.08
C VAL A 5 -13.31 15.33 8.53
N ASP A 6 -14.50 15.41 9.10
CA ASP A 6 -14.68 15.65 10.51
C ASP A 6 -14.40 14.37 11.30
N MET A 7 -13.41 14.42 12.19
CA MET A 7 -13.11 13.36 13.15
C MET A 7 -13.60 13.75 14.54
N LYS A 8 -14.24 12.82 15.23
CA LYS A 8 -14.61 13.02 16.64
C LYS A 8 -13.33 13.03 17.47
N ASP A 9 -13.09 14.13 18.16
CA ASP A 9 -12.00 14.27 19.13
C ASP A 9 -12.59 14.18 20.54
N GLU A 10 -12.42 13.03 21.20
CA GLU A 10 -12.95 12.78 22.55
C GLU A 10 -12.30 13.65 23.62
N SER A 11 -11.10 14.19 23.35
CA SER A 11 -10.38 15.05 24.27
C SER A 11 -10.84 16.52 24.22
N ARG A 12 -11.37 16.96 23.08
CA ARG A 12 -11.72 18.38 22.84
C ARG A 12 -13.22 18.65 22.77
N GLY A 13 -14.07 17.63 22.84
CA GLY A 13 -15.53 17.76 22.88
C GLY A 13 -16.18 18.32 21.60
N ARG A 14 -15.38 18.61 20.56
CA ARG A 14 -15.84 19.09 19.25
C ARG A 14 -15.14 18.32 18.12
N PRO A 15 -15.80 18.12 16.96
CA PRO A 15 -15.15 17.51 15.81
C PRO A 15 -13.95 18.34 15.32
N VAL A 16 -12.92 17.65 14.83
CA VAL A 16 -11.72 18.25 14.25
C VAL A 16 -11.60 17.85 12.78
N GLN A 17 -11.31 18.81 11.90
CA GLN A 17 -11.07 18.51 10.50
C GLN A 17 -9.68 17.90 10.31
N LYS A 18 -9.64 16.75 9.64
CA LYS A 18 -8.40 16.05 9.27
C LYS A 18 -8.36 15.83 7.78
N ALA A 19 -7.18 15.96 7.19
CA ALA A 19 -6.97 15.58 5.81
C ALA A 19 -7.07 14.05 5.67
N LYS A 20 -7.85 13.60 4.69
CA LYS A 20 -8.04 12.22 4.30
C LYS A 20 -7.53 12.06 2.88
N ILE A 21 -6.71 11.04 2.65
CA ILE A 21 -6.27 10.65 1.31
C ILE A 21 -6.84 9.29 0.98
N GLU A 22 -7.42 9.17 -0.21
CA GLU A 22 -7.90 7.91 -0.78
C GLU A 22 -7.14 7.64 -2.07
N ILE A 23 -6.43 6.50 -2.10
CA ILE A 23 -5.64 6.05 -3.24
C ILE A 23 -6.22 4.70 -3.67
N VAL A 24 -6.82 4.67 -4.86
CA VAL A 24 -7.24 3.43 -5.52
C VAL A 24 -6.13 3.03 -6.47
N LEU A 25 -5.62 1.81 -6.31
CA LEU A 25 -4.59 1.24 -7.17
C LEU A 25 -5.21 0.16 -8.05
N GLY A 26 -4.73 0.07 -9.29
CA GLY A 26 -5.07 -0.97 -10.24
C GLY A 26 -3.81 -1.61 -10.80
N LYS A 27 -3.94 -2.82 -11.34
CA LYS A 27 -2.83 -3.46 -12.04
C LYS A 27 -2.44 -2.62 -13.26
N THR A 28 -1.14 -2.44 -13.43
CA THR A 28 -0.57 -1.91 -14.66
C THR A 28 -0.24 -3.08 -15.60
N GLU A 29 -0.05 -2.80 -16.88
CA GLU A 29 0.21 -3.84 -17.91
C GLU A 29 1.37 -4.77 -17.53
N LYS A 30 2.41 -4.22 -16.89
CA LYS A 30 3.62 -4.95 -16.49
C LYS A 30 3.57 -5.54 -15.09
N PHE A 31 2.48 -5.36 -14.34
CA PHE A 31 2.42 -5.78 -12.95
C PHE A 31 2.64 -7.29 -12.82
N ASP A 32 1.99 -8.09 -13.67
CA ASP A 32 2.08 -9.54 -13.61
C ASP A 32 3.49 -10.04 -14.02
N GLU A 33 4.11 -9.44 -15.02
CA GLU A 33 5.50 -9.73 -15.41
C GLU A 33 6.49 -9.43 -14.28
N LEU A 34 6.36 -8.26 -13.63
CA LEU A 34 7.22 -7.86 -12.53
C LEU A 34 7.04 -8.77 -11.30
N MET A 35 5.81 -9.21 -11.02
CA MET A 35 5.54 -10.15 -9.92
C MET A 35 6.11 -11.54 -10.20
N ALA A 36 6.02 -12.02 -11.45
CA ALA A 36 6.62 -13.29 -11.85
C ALA A 36 8.15 -13.24 -11.76
N ALA A 37 8.78 -12.20 -12.30
CA ALA A 37 10.23 -12.00 -12.20
C ALA A 37 10.71 -11.90 -10.74
N ALA A 38 9.93 -11.25 -9.88
CA ALA A 38 10.24 -11.16 -8.46
C ALA A 38 10.11 -12.52 -7.72
N ALA A 39 9.19 -13.39 -8.14
CA ALA A 39 9.05 -14.72 -7.58
C ALA A 39 10.25 -15.62 -7.97
N GLU A 40 10.61 -15.64 -9.25
CA GLU A 40 11.79 -16.36 -9.75
C GLU A 40 13.07 -15.90 -9.05
N ALA A 41 13.24 -14.58 -8.87
CA ALA A 41 14.38 -14.03 -8.15
C ALA A 41 14.44 -14.44 -6.66
N ARG A 42 13.31 -14.74 -6.03
CA ARG A 42 13.28 -15.28 -4.66
C ARG A 42 13.67 -16.74 -4.63
N GLU A 43 13.13 -17.55 -5.53
CA GLU A 43 13.45 -18.98 -5.64
C GLU A 43 14.94 -19.21 -5.91
N LEU A 44 15.54 -18.40 -6.78
CA LEU A 44 16.99 -18.44 -7.05
C LEU A 44 17.81 -18.15 -5.79
N ARG A 45 17.43 -17.13 -5.01
CA ARG A 45 18.12 -16.81 -3.75
C ARG A 45 17.98 -17.91 -2.70
N GLU A 46 16.79 -18.49 -2.58
CA GLU A 46 16.54 -19.59 -1.64
C GLU A 46 17.33 -20.85 -2.02
N ALA A 47 17.51 -21.12 -3.32
CA ALA A 47 18.36 -22.21 -3.80
C ALA A 47 19.85 -21.96 -3.54
N GLU A 48 20.32 -20.71 -3.67
CA GLU A 48 21.69 -20.32 -3.33
C GLU A 48 21.98 -20.40 -1.83
N GLU A 49 21.01 -20.07 -0.96
CA GLU A 49 21.16 -20.12 0.50
C GLU A 49 21.10 -21.55 1.08
N GLN A 50 20.56 -22.51 0.33
CA GLN A 50 20.47 -23.94 0.73
C GLN A 50 21.64 -24.79 0.21
N SER A 51 22.60 -24.20 -0.51
CA SER A 51 23.84 -24.83 -0.98
C SER A 51 25.03 -24.56 -0.07
#